data_AF-A0A5E4Q6M1-F1
#
_entry.id   AF-A0A5E4Q6M1-F1
#
_cell.length_a   1.000
_cell.length_b   1.000
_cell.length_c   1.000
_cell.angle_alpha   90.00
_cell.angle_beta   90.00
_cell.angle_gamma   90.00
#
_symmetry.space_group_name_H-M   'P 1'
#
loop_
_entity.id
_entity.type
_entity.pdbx_description
1 polymer ?
#
loop_
_entity_poly.entity_id
_entity_poly.type
_entity_poly.pdbx_seq_one_letter_code
_entity_poly.pdbx_strand_id
1 'polypeptide(L)'
;MWTDFQLYCNEKAKEYLGVSKGAINNNKDTSWWNEEVRAKLETKKSLFKLWQQTKDDADHQAYKIAKKIAKRAVAQAKATRDDFYAKLETKR
;
A
#
# COMPACT_ATOMS: atom_id res chain seq x y z
N MET A 1 -17.25 25.95 33.57
CA MET A 1 -16.17 26.96 33.42
C MET A 1 -15.11 26.53 32.40
N TRP A 2 -14.39 25.41 32.60
CA TRP A 2 -13.38 24.94 31.63
C TRP A 2 -13.98 24.31 30.37
N THR A 3 -15.09 23.59 30.53
CA THR A 3 -15.88 23.01 29.43
C THR A 3 -16.43 24.07 28.48
N ASP A 4 -16.86 25.20 29.02
CA ASP A 4 -17.44 26.29 28.25
C ASP A 4 -16.37 26.98 27.39
N PHE A 5 -15.16 27.13 27.95
CA PHE A 5 -14.00 27.62 27.23
C PHE A 5 -13.59 26.68 26.09
N GLN A 6 -13.54 25.38 26.37
CA GLN A 6 -13.22 24.37 25.35
C GLN A 6 -14.24 24.34 24.21
N LEU A 7 -15.53 24.49 24.51
CA LEU A 7 -16.59 24.57 23.51
C LEU A 7 -16.43 25.82 22.64
N TYR A 8 -16.23 26.98 23.27
CA TYR A 8 -16.04 28.25 22.57
C TYR A 8 -14.83 28.20 21.62
N CYS A 9 -13.69 27.67 22.08
CA CYS A 9 -12.51 27.50 21.24
C CYS A 9 -12.78 26.57 20.04
N ASN A 10 -13.50 25.47 20.24
CA ASN A 10 -13.84 24.56 19.15
C ASN A 10 -14.81 25.16 18.14
N GLU A 11 -15.81 25.93 18.61
CA GLU A 11 -16.75 26.61 17.71
C GLU A 11 -16.03 27.65 16.85
N LYS A 12 -15.18 28.48 17.46
CA LYS A 12 -14.38 29.47 16.71
C LYS A 12 -13.39 28.81 15.77
N ALA A 13 -12.74 27.72 16.18
CA ALA A 13 -11.88 26.95 15.28
C ALA A 13 -12.66 26.41 14.07
N LYS A 14 -13.87 25.87 14.26
CA LYS A 14 -14.72 25.40 13.15
C LYS A 14 -15.19 26.52 12.24
N GLU A 15 -15.53 27.68 12.79
CA GLU A 15 -15.96 28.87 12.03
C GLU A 15 -14.85 29.40 11.13
N TYR A 16 -13.64 29.57 11.66
CA TYR A 16 -12.52 30.16 10.90
C TYR A 16 -11.76 29.16 10.04
N LEU A 17 -11.57 27.92 10.51
CA LEU A 17 -10.72 26.92 9.84
C LEU A 17 -11.52 25.89 9.05
N GLY A 18 -12.85 25.85 9.22
CA GLY A 18 -13.70 24.82 8.65
C GLY A 18 -13.50 23.45 9.30
N VAL A 19 -14.27 22.46 8.85
CA VAL A 19 -14.17 21.07 9.33
C VAL A 19 -13.55 20.20 8.24
N SER A 20 -12.39 19.60 8.52
CA SER A 20 -11.79 18.63 7.60
C SER A 20 -12.61 17.32 7.60
N LYS A 21 -12.67 16.62 6.45
CA LYS A 21 -13.44 15.37 6.27
C LYS A 21 -12.83 14.14 6.97
N GLY A 22 -12.15 14.33 8.09
CA GLY A 22 -11.45 13.27 8.82
C GLY A 22 -10.06 12.98 8.26
N ALA A 23 -9.39 11.99 8.86
CA ALA A 23 -8.06 11.58 8.45
C ALA A 23 -8.05 11.12 6.99
N ILE A 24 -7.06 11.56 6.21
CA ILE A 24 -6.82 11.02 4.87
C ILE A 24 -6.64 9.52 5.03
N ASN A 25 -7.59 8.75 4.48
CA ASN A 25 -7.52 7.31 4.44
C ASN A 25 -6.21 6.96 3.70
N ASN A 26 -5.16 6.59 4.43
CA ASN A 26 -3.88 6.13 3.86
C ASN A 26 -4.00 4.78 3.15
N ASN A 27 -5.23 4.34 2.85
CA ASN A 27 -5.51 3.23 1.98
C ASN A 27 -5.14 3.64 0.55
N LYS A 28 -3.83 3.69 0.28
CA LYS A 28 -3.27 3.81 -1.06
C LYS A 28 -3.99 2.79 -1.92
N ASP A 29 -4.61 3.25 -3.00
CA ASP A 29 -5.42 2.41 -3.88
C ASP A 29 -4.70 1.09 -4.14
N THR A 30 -5.26 0.01 -3.58
CA THR A 30 -4.77 -1.35 -3.81
C THR A 30 -5.28 -1.87 -5.17
N SER A 31 -6.02 -1.03 -5.91
CA SER A 31 -6.63 -1.31 -7.21
C SER A 31 -5.63 -1.80 -8.28
N TRP A 32 -4.32 -1.51 -8.14
CA TRP A 32 -3.27 -2.03 -9.04
C TRP A 32 -2.62 -3.34 -8.56
N TRP A 33 -2.96 -3.84 -7.36
CA TRP A 33 -2.46 -5.11 -6.85
C TRP A 33 -3.38 -6.24 -7.31
N ASN A 34 -3.02 -6.90 -8.41
CA ASN A 34 -3.67 -8.16 -8.77
C ASN A 34 -3.53 -9.18 -7.63
N GLU A 35 -4.53 -10.04 -7.44
CA GLU A 35 -4.50 -11.12 -6.43
C GLU A 35 -3.24 -11.98 -6.55
N GLU A 36 -2.76 -12.20 -7.77
CA GLU A 36 -1.51 -12.91 -8.06
C GLU A 36 -0.28 -12.20 -7.47
N VAL A 37 -0.20 -10.87 -7.58
CA VAL A 37 0.89 -10.07 -7.01
C VAL A 37 0.85 -10.13 -5.49
N ARG A 38 -0.37 -10.07 -4.92
CA ARG A 38 -0.57 -10.19 -3.47
C ARG A 38 -0.15 -11.55 -2.95
N ALA A 39 -0.58 -12.64 -3.59
CA ALA A 39 -0.21 -14.01 -3.22
C ALA A 39 1.33 -14.19 -3.23
N LYS A 40 1.99 -13.76 -4.31
CA LYS A 40 3.46 -13.83 -4.44
C LYS A 40 4.19 -13.00 -3.38
N LEU A 41 3.63 -11.85 -2.98
CA LEU A 41 4.21 -11.01 -1.93
C LEU A 41 4.00 -11.57 -0.52
N GLU A 42 2.86 -12.21 -0.26
CA GLU A 42 2.64 -12.92 1.01
C GLU A 42 3.56 -14.13 1.14
N THR A 43 3.75 -14.93 0.07
CA THR A 43 4.75 -16.02 0.07
C THR A 43 6.17 -15.48 0.30
N LYS A 44 6.54 -14.35 -0.32
CA LYS A 44 7.84 -13.70 -0.06
C LYS A 44 7.97 -13.24 1.39
N LYS A 45 6.89 -12.74 2.00
CA LYS A 45 6.90 -12.28 3.40
C LYS A 45 7.00 -13.45 4.38
N SER A 46 6.27 -14.54 4.16
CA SER A 46 6.33 -15.72 5.03
C SER A 46 7.72 -16.34 5.02
N LEU A 47 8.32 -16.53 3.84
CA LEU A 47 9.69 -17.05 3.73
C LEU A 47 10.74 -16.12 4.33
N PHE A 48 10.56 -14.80 4.24
CA PHE A 48 11.45 -13.85 4.91
C PHE A 48 11.35 -13.97 6.44
N LYS A 49 10.15 -14.15 6.99
CA LYS A 49 9.96 -14.37 8.44
C LYS A 49 10.57 -15.70 8.89
N LEU A 50 10.40 -16.76 8.10
CA LEU A 50 11.00 -18.07 8.37
C LEU A 50 12.52 -17.96 8.42
N TRP A 51 13.14 -17.39 7.39
CA TRP A 51 14.59 -17.16 7.35
C TRP A 51 15.10 -16.29 8.50
N GLN A 52 14.34 -15.26 8.91
CA GLN A 52 14.70 -14.43 10.07
C GLN A 52 14.75 -15.23 11.38
N GLN A 53 13.92 -16.27 11.51
CA GLN A 53 13.89 -17.13 12.69
C GLN A 53 14.97 -18.21 12.66
N THR A 54 15.11 -18.92 11.53
CA THR A 54 16.04 -20.05 11.41
C THR A 54 17.48 -19.62 11.16
N LYS A 55 17.68 -18.49 10.45
CA LYS A 55 18.96 -18.02 9.92
C LYS A 55 19.72 -19.05 9.06
N ASP A 56 19.01 -20.05 8.55
CA ASP A 56 19.58 -21.09 7.72
C ASP A 56 19.76 -20.63 6.27
N ASP A 57 20.77 -21.18 5.58
CA ASP A 57 21.04 -20.78 4.19
C ASP A 57 20.02 -21.37 3.21
N ALA A 58 19.41 -22.53 3.49
CA ALA A 58 18.36 -23.07 2.63
C ALA A 58 17.12 -22.16 2.61
N ASP A 59 16.71 -21.66 3.78
CA ASP A 59 15.61 -20.70 3.91
C ASP A 59 15.93 -19.35 3.26
N HIS A 60 17.21 -18.94 3.30
CA HIS A 60 17.69 -17.76 2.61
C HIS A 60 17.57 -17.88 1.09
N GLN A 61 17.92 -19.04 0.51
CA GLN A 61 17.77 -19.31 -0.92
C GLN A 61 16.30 -19.35 -1.33
N ALA A 62 15.44 -20.00 -0.54
CA ALA A 62 14.00 -20.03 -0.77
C ALA A 62 13.40 -18.61 -0.80
N TYR A 63 13.77 -17.76 0.17
CA TYR A 63 13.39 -16.35 0.19
C TYR A 63 13.90 -15.60 -1.05
N LYS A 64 15.15 -15.79 -1.47
CA LYS A 64 15.71 -15.13 -2.67
C LYS A 64 14.92 -15.46 -3.93
N ILE A 65 14.51 -16.71 -4.10
CA ILE A 65 13.69 -17.16 -5.23
C ILE A 65 12.32 -16.48 -5.19
N ALA A 66 11.62 -16.55 -4.05
CA ALA A 66 10.32 -15.90 -3.89
C ALA A 66 10.38 -14.37 -4.07
N LYS A 67 11.46 -13.73 -3.63
CA LYS A 67 11.72 -12.30 -3.85
C LYS A 67 11.84 -11.95 -5.33
N LYS A 68 12.53 -12.77 -6.13
CA LYS A 68 12.64 -12.56 -7.58
C LYS A 68 11.27 -12.73 -8.27
N ILE A 69 10.51 -13.75 -7.88
CA ILE A 69 9.17 -14.00 -8.42
C ILE A 69 8.22 -12.84 -8.11
N ALA A 70 8.21 -12.36 -6.86
CA ALA A 70 7.38 -11.23 -6.45
C ALA A 70 7.75 -9.95 -7.21
N LYS A 71 9.06 -9.66 -7.38
CA LYS A 71 9.52 -8.52 -8.17
C LYS A 71 9.07 -8.58 -9.63
N ARG A 72 9.15 -9.75 -10.27
CA ARG A 72 8.69 -9.94 -11.66
C ARG A 72 7.20 -9.70 -11.79
N ALA A 73 6.38 -10.25 -10.88
CA ALA A 73 4.94 -10.04 -10.91
C ALA A 73 4.55 -8.58 -10.74
N VAL A 74 5.22 -7.84 -9.84
CA VAL A 74 5.01 -6.39 -9.68
C VAL A 74 5.38 -5.63 -10.95
N ALA A 75 6.49 -5.97 -11.60
CA ALA A 75 6.91 -5.32 -12.83
C ALA A 75 5.92 -5.58 -13.99
N GLN A 76 5.43 -6.82 -14.13
CA GLN A 76 4.42 -7.19 -15.11
C GLN A 76 3.10 -6.43 -14.87
N ALA A 77 2.61 -6.41 -13.64
CA ALA A 77 1.37 -5.70 -13.31
C ALA A 77 1.47 -4.19 -13.62
N LYS A 78 2.64 -3.59 -13.40
CA LYS A 78 2.89 -2.19 -13.79
C LYS A 78 2.90 -2.01 -15.31
N ALA A 79 3.61 -2.85 -16.04
CA ALA A 79 3.70 -2.77 -17.50
C ALA A 79 2.33 -2.91 -18.17
N THR A 80 1.48 -3.83 -17.72
CA THR A 80 0.11 -3.99 -18.23
C THR A 80 -0.73 -2.73 -18.01
N ARG A 81 -0.52 -2.04 -16.90
CA ARG A 81 -1.23 -0.80 -16.59
C ARG A 81 -0.77 0.34 -17.50
N ASP A 82 0.52 0.49 -17.70
CA ASP A 82 1.08 1.54 -18.56
C ASP A 82 0.63 1.35 -20.02
N ASP A 83 0.56 0.09 -20.50
CA ASP A 83 -0.03 -0.25 -21.80
C ASP A 83 -1.53 0.09 -21.88
N PHE A 84 -2.30 -0.14 -20.80
CA PHE A 84 -3.71 0.24 -20.74
C PHE A 84 -3.91 1.76 -20.86
N TYR A 85 -3.12 2.56 -20.14
CA TYR A 85 -3.19 4.02 -20.22
C TYR A 85 -2.72 4.55 -21.58
N ALA A 86 -1.66 3.98 -22.15
CA ALA A 86 -1.19 4.35 -23.50
C ALA A 86 -2.27 4.14 -24.57
N LYS A 87 -3.07 3.06 -24.47
CA LYS A 87 -4.22 2.78 -25.34
C LYS A 87 -5.38 3.76 -25.18
N LEU A 88 -5.60 4.28 -23.98
CA LEU A 88 -6.61 5.31 -23.74
C LEU A 88 -6.20 6.65 -24.35
N GLU A 89 -4.93 7.00 -24.29
CA GLU A 89 -4.40 8.26 -24.85
C GLU A 89 -4.35 8.27 -26.39
N THR A 90 -4.29 7.09 -27.02
CA THR A 90 -4.24 6.97 -28.50
C THR A 90 -5.61 6.97 -29.19
N LYS A 91 -6.72 6.84 -28.45
CA LYS A 91 -8.07 7.10 -28.99
C LYS A 91 -8.36 8.60 -28.93
N ARG A 92 -8.01 9.31 -30.00
CA ARG A 92 -8.49 10.67 -30.28
C ARG A 92 -9.20 10.70 -31.63
#